data_AF-A0A966AP77-F1
#
_entry.id   AF-A0A966AP77-F1
#
_cell.length_a   1.000
_cell.length_b   1.000
_cell.length_c   1.000
_cell.angle_alpha   90.00
_cell.angle_beta   90.00
_cell.angle_gamma   90.00
#
_symmetry.space_group_name_H-M   'P 1'
#
loop_
_entity.id
_entity.type
_entity.pdbx_description
1 polymer ?
#
loop_
_entity_poly.entity_id
_entity_poly.type
_entity_poly.pdbx_seq_one_letter_code
_entity_poly.pdbx_strand_id
1 'polypeptide(L)'
;MPRQKNLSMAILSVVLIVFGLLGGNPVQAADAEQLFKFYCAQCHGLEGKGNGPNVGKEFPVDPRNFTKAEEMQKLSDADIKNVVMDGGPSASKSPMMPPWGKTLTEEEVDALVKYLRKLCNCTGKAG
;
A
#
# COMPACT_ATOMS: atom_id res chain seq x y z
N MET A 1 45.96 -37.70 -24.72
CA MET A 1 45.03 -37.85 -23.57
C MET A 1 45.21 -36.64 -22.66
N PRO A 2 44.21 -35.75 -22.47
CA PRO A 2 44.38 -34.55 -21.66
C PRO A 2 44.16 -34.84 -20.17
N ARG A 3 44.90 -34.07 -19.37
CA ARG A 3 45.15 -34.19 -17.93
C ARG A 3 43.92 -33.70 -17.15
N GLN A 4 43.22 -34.59 -16.43
CA GLN A 4 42.21 -34.18 -15.45
C GLN A 4 42.91 -33.45 -14.30
N LYS A 5 42.66 -32.13 -14.19
CA LYS A 5 43.11 -31.32 -13.06
C LYS A 5 42.05 -31.42 -11.97
N ASN A 6 42.45 -31.94 -10.82
CA ASN A 6 41.67 -32.02 -9.60
C ASN A 6 41.27 -30.60 -9.18
N LEU A 7 40.08 -30.18 -9.61
CA LEU A 7 39.47 -28.93 -9.17
C LEU A 7 38.96 -29.16 -7.75
N SER A 8 39.70 -28.62 -6.79
CA SER A 8 39.57 -28.82 -5.35
C SER A 8 38.12 -28.76 -4.86
N MET A 9 37.64 -29.87 -4.30
CA MET A 9 36.34 -30.05 -3.63
C MET A 9 36.01 -28.94 -2.59
N ALA A 10 37.05 -28.27 -2.07
CA ALA A 10 36.92 -27.13 -1.17
C ALA A 10 36.31 -25.88 -1.83
N ILE A 11 36.54 -25.65 -3.13
CA ILE A 11 36.04 -24.46 -3.85
C ILE A 11 34.52 -24.58 -4.07
N LEU A 12 34.04 -25.80 -4.36
CA LEU A 12 32.61 -26.07 -4.57
C LEU A 12 31.78 -25.84 -3.29
N SER A 13 32.39 -26.11 -2.13
CA SER A 13 31.73 -26.02 -0.82
C SER A 13 31.58 -24.57 -0.33
N VAL A 14 32.55 -23.70 -0.63
CA VAL A 14 32.49 -22.27 -0.25
C VAL A 14 31.46 -21.51 -1.09
N VAL A 15 31.30 -21.86 -2.38
CA VAL A 15 30.32 -21.21 -3.27
C VAL A 15 28.88 -21.45 -2.80
N LEU A 16 28.56 -22.65 -2.31
CA LEU A 16 27.23 -22.99 -1.81
C LEU A 16 26.86 -22.25 -0.51
N ILE A 17 27.85 -22.00 0.37
CA ILE A 17 27.64 -21.27 1.63
C ILE A 17 27.42 -19.77 1.37
N VAL A 18 28.14 -19.18 0.41
CA VAL A 18 27.97 -17.76 0.04
C VAL A 18 26.63 -17.50 -0.66
N PHE A 19 26.14 -18.44 -1.46
CA PHE A 19 24.83 -18.30 -2.12
C PHE A 19 23.63 -18.44 -1.15
N GLY A 20 23.77 -19.24 -0.10
CA GLY A 20 22.72 -19.43 0.92
C GLY A 20 22.51 -18.22 1.85
N LEU A 21 23.53 -17.38 2.04
CA LEU A 21 23.49 -16.20 2.91
C LEU A 21 22.93 -14.93 2.25
N LEU A 22 22.75 -14.94 0.92
CA LEU A 22 22.23 -13.80 0.15
C LEU A 22 20.75 -13.98 -0.25
N GLY A 23 20.14 -15.11 0.08
CA GLY A 23 18.77 -15.48 -0.32
C GLY A 23 17.66 -14.99 0.62
N GLY A 24 17.85 -13.85 1.30
CA GLY A 24 16.75 -13.18 1.99
C GLY A 24 15.75 -12.72 0.93
N ASN A 25 14.64 -13.45 0.76
CA ASN A 25 13.53 -12.97 -0.06
C ASN A 25 13.13 -11.61 0.54
N PRO A 26 13.26 -10.48 -0.18
CA PRO A 26 12.66 -9.26 0.31
C PRO A 26 11.18 -9.59 0.53
N VAL A 27 10.65 -9.33 1.72
CA VAL A 27 9.20 -9.26 1.91
C VAL A 27 8.74 -8.21 0.90
N GLN A 28 8.22 -8.68 -0.22
CA GLN A 28 7.74 -7.80 -1.26
C GLN A 28 6.50 -7.15 -0.69
N ALA A 29 6.57 -5.84 -0.41
CA ALA A 29 5.41 -5.07 -0.02
C ALA A 29 4.27 -5.35 -1.01
N ALA A 30 3.08 -5.61 -0.50
CA ALA A 30 1.93 -5.92 -1.34
C ALA A 30 1.66 -4.75 -2.32
N ASP A 31 1.19 -5.08 -3.52
CA ASP A 31 0.87 -4.07 -4.52
C ASP A 31 -0.24 -3.14 -4.01
N ALA A 32 0.02 -1.82 -4.00
CA ALA A 32 -0.90 -0.83 -3.44
C ALA A 32 -2.26 -0.82 -4.14
N GLU A 33 -2.32 -1.13 -5.44
CA GLU A 33 -3.58 -1.26 -6.16
C GLU A 33 -4.37 -2.49 -5.67
N GLN A 34 -3.70 -3.62 -5.46
CA GLN A 34 -4.33 -4.82 -4.88
C GLN A 34 -4.82 -4.58 -3.46
N LEU A 35 -4.02 -3.92 -2.62
CA LEU A 35 -4.42 -3.52 -1.27
C LEU A 35 -5.66 -2.61 -1.30
N PHE A 36 -5.66 -1.60 -2.19
CA PHE A 36 -6.79 -0.71 -2.34
C PHE A 36 -8.05 -1.46 -2.78
N LYS A 37 -7.94 -2.35 -3.77
CA LYS A 37 -9.07 -3.17 -4.24
C LYS A 37 -9.62 -4.08 -3.14
N PHE A 38 -8.75 -4.65 -2.32
CA PHE A 38 -9.14 -5.58 -1.27
C PHE A 38 -9.77 -4.88 -0.06
N TYR A 39 -9.13 -3.82 0.46
CA TYR A 39 -9.55 -3.18 1.71
C TYR A 39 -10.44 -1.95 1.52
N CYS A 40 -10.25 -1.19 0.44
CA CYS A 40 -10.82 0.17 0.32
C CYS A 40 -11.97 0.25 -0.69
N ALA A 41 -11.87 -0.47 -1.81
CA ALA A 41 -12.79 -0.34 -2.95
C ALA A 41 -14.24 -0.76 -2.63
N GLN A 42 -14.44 -1.55 -1.59
CA GLN A 42 -15.77 -1.94 -1.12
C GLN A 42 -16.64 -0.72 -0.76
N CYS A 43 -16.03 0.36 -0.29
CA CYS A 43 -16.71 1.63 -0.01
C CYS A 43 -16.27 2.76 -0.95
N HIS A 44 -14.98 2.83 -1.29
CA HIS A 44 -14.44 3.89 -2.15
C HIS A 44 -14.60 3.63 -3.66
N GLY A 45 -15.06 2.44 -4.06
CA GLY A 45 -15.21 2.02 -5.45
C GLY A 45 -13.87 1.61 -6.09
N LEU A 46 -13.91 0.75 -7.11
CA LEU A 46 -12.70 0.25 -7.81
C LEU A 46 -11.88 1.38 -8.46
N GLU A 47 -12.55 2.44 -8.89
CA GLU A 47 -11.91 3.62 -9.47
C GLU A 47 -11.64 4.74 -8.43
N GLY A 48 -11.93 4.49 -7.15
CA GLY A 48 -11.75 5.48 -6.08
C GLY A 48 -12.75 6.64 -6.10
N LYS A 49 -13.91 6.48 -6.74
CA LYS A 49 -14.91 7.57 -6.92
C LYS A 49 -15.87 7.75 -5.73
N GLY A 50 -15.74 6.96 -4.68
CA GLY A 50 -16.62 7.00 -3.51
C GLY A 50 -17.94 6.26 -3.69
N ASN A 51 -18.05 5.41 -4.70
CA ASN A 51 -19.27 4.73 -5.13
C ASN A 51 -19.17 3.20 -4.96
N GLY A 52 -18.52 2.74 -3.89
CA GLY A 52 -18.38 1.32 -3.60
C GLY A 52 -19.72 0.63 -3.32
N PRO A 53 -19.82 -0.69 -3.54
CA PRO A 53 -21.07 -1.44 -3.39
C PRO A 53 -21.63 -1.43 -1.95
N ASN A 54 -20.80 -1.17 -0.94
CA ASN A 54 -21.23 -1.12 0.45
C ASN A 54 -21.73 0.28 0.88
N VAL A 55 -21.81 1.26 -0.02
CA VAL A 55 -22.27 2.60 0.30
C VAL A 55 -23.79 2.70 0.16
N GLY A 56 -24.47 2.95 1.28
CA GLY A 56 -25.92 3.14 1.35
C GLY A 56 -26.33 4.46 2.02
N LYS A 57 -27.63 4.68 2.18
CA LYS A 57 -28.22 5.91 2.77
C LYS A 57 -27.87 6.11 4.25
N GLU A 58 -27.41 5.07 4.91
CA GLU A 58 -27.00 5.04 6.31
C GLU A 58 -25.62 5.67 6.56
N PHE A 59 -24.84 5.96 5.51
CA PHE A 59 -23.57 6.66 5.66
C PHE A 59 -23.82 8.13 6.05
N PRO A 60 -23.35 8.59 7.23
CA PRO A 60 -23.51 9.99 7.62
C PRO A 60 -22.61 10.93 6.79
N VAL A 61 -21.55 10.39 6.20
CA VAL A 61 -20.62 11.07 5.30
C VAL A 61 -20.23 10.09 4.21
N ASP A 62 -20.42 10.48 2.95
CA ASP A 62 -20.07 9.62 1.82
C ASP A 62 -18.55 9.40 1.74
N PRO A 63 -18.09 8.21 1.29
CA PRO A 63 -16.69 7.98 1.02
C PRO A 63 -16.14 9.00 0.02
N ARG A 64 -14.94 9.53 0.32
CA ARG A 64 -14.30 10.54 -0.53
C ARG A 64 -14.07 9.99 -1.94
N ASN A 65 -14.35 10.84 -2.92
CA ASN A 65 -13.89 10.65 -4.30
C ASN A 65 -12.42 11.08 -4.43
N PHE A 66 -11.53 10.10 -4.58
CA PHE A 66 -10.09 10.30 -4.70
C PHE A 66 -9.66 10.78 -6.09
N THR A 67 -10.51 10.78 -7.11
CA THR A 67 -10.16 11.30 -8.45
C THR A 67 -10.31 12.83 -8.55
N LYS A 68 -10.82 13.48 -7.50
CA LYS A 68 -11.02 14.94 -7.45
C LYS A 68 -9.76 15.65 -6.99
N ALA A 69 -8.91 16.03 -7.94
CA ALA A 69 -7.64 16.74 -7.68
C ALA A 69 -7.82 17.98 -6.80
N GLU A 70 -8.83 18.81 -7.08
CA GLU A 70 -9.14 20.04 -6.33
C GLU A 70 -9.35 19.81 -4.83
N GLU A 71 -9.89 18.66 -4.45
CA GLU A 71 -10.12 18.28 -3.06
C GLU A 71 -8.92 17.56 -2.46
N MET A 72 -8.30 16.66 -3.23
CA MET A 72 -7.17 15.87 -2.77
C MET A 72 -5.89 16.71 -2.59
N GLN A 73 -5.72 17.78 -3.35
CA GLN A 73 -4.60 18.71 -3.20
C GLN A 73 -4.61 19.46 -1.86
N LYS A 74 -5.77 19.61 -1.21
CA LYS A 74 -5.90 20.27 0.09
C LYS A 74 -5.40 19.40 1.25
N LEU A 75 -5.18 18.11 1.02
CA LEU A 75 -4.75 17.13 2.02
C LEU A 75 -3.25 16.87 1.90
N SER A 76 -2.53 16.85 3.02
CA SER A 76 -1.16 16.34 3.05
C SER A 76 -1.15 14.82 2.98
N ASP A 77 0.00 14.22 2.70
CA ASP A 77 0.14 12.76 2.77
C ASP A 77 -0.09 12.23 4.20
N ALA A 78 0.33 13.01 5.21
CA ALA A 78 0.07 12.70 6.62
C ALA A 78 -1.43 12.73 6.96
N ASP A 79 -2.19 13.70 6.42
CA ASP A 79 -3.65 13.77 6.61
C ASP A 79 -4.32 12.47 6.11
N ILE A 80 -3.89 11.97 4.94
CA ILE A 80 -4.42 10.74 4.36
C ILE A 80 -3.96 9.52 5.17
N LYS A 81 -2.67 9.43 5.50
CA LYS A 81 -2.09 8.33 6.29
C LYS A 81 -2.82 8.17 7.62
N ASN A 82 -3.03 9.25 8.37
CA ASN A 82 -3.68 9.22 9.67
C ASN A 82 -5.13 8.71 9.58
N VAL A 83 -5.88 9.09 8.54
CA VAL A 83 -7.24 8.57 8.35
C VAL A 83 -7.25 7.08 7.99
N VAL A 84 -6.28 6.61 7.22
CA VAL A 84 -6.15 5.17 6.92
C VAL A 84 -5.78 4.39 8.20
N MET A 85 -4.84 4.91 8.99
CA MET A 85 -4.38 4.26 10.23
C MET A 85 -5.46 4.24 11.31
N ASP A 86 -6.13 5.37 11.54
CA ASP A 86 -7.01 5.60 12.69
C ASP A 86 -8.50 5.56 12.35
N GLY A 87 -8.86 5.41 11.07
CA GLY A 87 -10.23 5.33 10.60
C GLY A 87 -10.91 6.69 10.38
N GLY A 88 -12.13 6.66 9.87
CA GLY A 88 -12.86 7.88 9.49
C GLY A 88 -13.09 8.89 10.62
N PRO A 89 -13.44 8.47 11.86
CA PRO A 89 -13.68 9.40 12.97
C PRO A 89 -12.50 10.29 13.33
N SER A 90 -11.25 9.87 13.08
CA SER A 90 -10.05 10.66 13.39
C SER A 90 -9.98 12.00 12.64
N ALA A 91 -10.70 12.11 11.50
CA ALA A 91 -10.78 13.32 10.70
C ALA A 91 -12.23 13.76 10.41
N SER A 92 -13.15 13.50 11.34
CA SER A 92 -14.57 13.83 11.22
C SER A 92 -15.19 13.30 9.92
N LYS A 93 -14.86 12.05 9.56
CA LYS A 93 -15.46 11.29 8.44
C LYS A 93 -16.35 10.18 8.98
N SER A 94 -16.92 9.38 8.07
CA SER A 94 -17.87 8.33 8.43
C SER A 94 -17.27 7.36 9.47
N PRO A 95 -18.00 7.03 10.55
CA PRO A 95 -17.60 6.00 11.50
C PRO A 95 -17.56 4.60 10.89
N MET A 96 -18.09 4.43 9.68
CA MET A 96 -18.02 3.17 8.94
C MET A 96 -16.69 2.93 8.24
N MET A 97 -15.78 3.90 8.22
CA MET A 97 -14.40 3.66 7.78
C MET A 97 -13.57 3.16 8.96
N PRO A 98 -13.18 1.87 8.99
CA PRO A 98 -12.44 1.29 10.11
C PRO A 98 -10.98 1.77 10.14
N PRO A 99 -10.31 1.71 11.30
CA PRO A 99 -8.86 1.89 11.40
C PRO A 99 -8.11 0.69 10.83
N TRP A 100 -7.10 0.94 10.00
CA TRP A 100 -6.28 -0.11 9.38
C TRP A 100 -4.88 -0.27 9.98
N GLY A 101 -4.46 0.58 10.93
CA GLY A 101 -3.09 0.57 11.47
C GLY A 101 -2.67 -0.69 12.24
N LYS A 102 -3.59 -1.62 12.50
CA LYS A 102 -3.30 -2.96 13.06
C LYS A 102 -3.33 -4.09 12.02
N THR A 103 -3.70 -3.77 10.79
CA THR A 103 -3.87 -4.73 9.68
C THR A 103 -2.82 -4.49 8.59
N LEU A 104 -2.54 -3.22 8.29
CA LEU A 104 -1.57 -2.80 7.28
C LEU A 104 -0.30 -2.25 7.95
N THR A 105 0.85 -2.48 7.33
CA THR A 105 2.09 -1.84 7.78
C THR A 105 2.14 -0.36 7.37
N GLU A 106 3.02 0.42 7.99
CA GLU A 106 3.20 1.82 7.60
C GLU A 106 3.64 1.95 6.13
N GLU A 107 4.50 1.05 5.66
CA GLU A 107 4.97 1.05 4.27
C GLU A 107 3.85 0.75 3.28
N GLU A 108 2.92 -0.15 3.64
CA GLU A 108 1.73 -0.45 2.84
C GLU A 108 0.78 0.75 2.79
N VAL A 109 0.59 1.45 3.91
CA VAL A 109 -0.21 2.67 3.95
C VAL A 109 0.43 3.80 3.16
N ASP A 110 1.76 3.98 3.26
CA ASP A 110 2.49 4.96 2.45
C ASP A 110 2.36 4.64 0.95
N ALA A 111 2.38 3.35 0.58
CA ALA A 111 2.15 2.91 -0.79
C ALA A 111 0.71 3.19 -1.25
N LEU A 112 -0.29 3.00 -0.38
CA LEU A 112 -1.68 3.37 -0.62
C LEU A 112 -1.83 4.88 -0.85
N VAL A 113 -1.20 5.72 -0.01
CA VAL A 113 -1.21 7.18 -0.20
C VAL A 113 -0.69 7.54 -1.59
N LYS A 114 0.44 6.97 -2.02
CA LYS A 114 0.99 7.18 -3.37
C LYS A 114 0.02 6.71 -4.46
N TYR A 115 -0.67 5.60 -4.25
CA TYR A 115 -1.70 5.13 -5.18
C TYR A 115 -2.87 6.12 -5.28
N LEU A 116 -3.36 6.66 -4.16
CA LEU A 116 -4.40 7.69 -4.16
C LEU A 116 -3.95 8.98 -4.87
N ARG A 117 -2.65 9.35 -4.76
CA ARG A 117 -2.06 10.46 -5.53
C ARG A 117 -2.09 10.23 -7.05
N LYS A 118 -1.90 8.98 -7.49
CA LYS A 118 -2.06 8.62 -8.90
C LYS A 118 -3.52 8.77 -9.36
N LEU A 119 -4.49 8.37 -8.53
CA LEU A 119 -5.92 8.50 -8.87
C LEU A 119 -6.37 9.95 -9.05
N CYS A 120 -5.89 10.87 -8.21
CA CYS A 120 -6.20 12.30 -8.35
C CYS A 120 -5.33 13.02 -9.39
N ASN A 121 -4.25 12.39 -9.88
CA ASN A 121 -3.17 13.06 -10.59
C ASN A 121 -2.70 14.34 -9.88
N CYS A 122 -2.35 14.22 -8.60
CA CYS A 122 -2.01 15.36 -7.74
C CYS A 122 -0.93 15.02 -6.71
N THR A 123 -0.26 16.04 -6.16
CA THR A 123 0.84 15.85 -5.18
C THR A 123 0.44 16.11 -3.73
N GLY A 124 -0.74 16.70 -3.48
CA GLY A 124 -1.11 17.17 -2.14
C GLY A 124 -0.45 18.49 -1.76
N LYS A 125 -0.87 19.05 -0.61
CA LYS A 125 -0.17 20.16 0.04
C LYS A 125 1.07 19.62 0.77
N ALA A 126 2.07 20.47 0.96
CA ALA A 126 3.16 20.17 1.87
C ALA A 126 2.60 19.91 3.29
N GLY A 127 3.12 18.86 3.92
CA GLY A 127 2.80 18.49 5.31
C GLY A 127 3.62 19.28 6.29
#